data_AF-A0A7C4EQL5-F1
#
_entry.id   AF-A0A7C4EQL5-F1
#
_cell.length_a   1.000
_cell.length_b   1.000
_cell.length_c   1.000
_cell.angle_alpha   90.00
_cell.angle_beta   90.00
_cell.angle_gamma   90.00
#
_symmetry.space_group_name_H-M   'P 1'
#
loop_
_entity.id
_entity.type
_entity.pdbx_description
1 polymer ?
#
loop_
_entity_poly.entity_id
_entity_poly.type
_entity_poly.pdbx_seq_one_letter_code
_entity_poly.pdbx_strand_id
1 'polypeptide(L)'
;MWYAPFRRIRRINVGQRTDTIDGSDMIYDDEYGWDGHILRNAYQLTGTKEMLCSRHTDIKSLKRAPGQAIPNNLVRERVQTYVVEVKNKDPNYIYAKRVWYVDPETYYVLWTELYDDLNRYWKCFEYLHNDYKTKKGEMKNMICGVILTDLQRIHSSMPLHEIYEVGTEKVDTNMFTVANLQKSY
;
A
#
# COMPACT_ATOMS: atom_id res chain seq x y z
N MET A 1 -5.43 -1.38 17.92
CA MET A 1 -4.37 -2.39 17.79
C MET A 1 -4.35 -3.28 19.03
N TRP A 2 -4.20 -4.60 18.84
CA TRP A 2 -4.07 -5.59 19.91
C TRP A 2 -2.59 -5.93 20.12
N TYR A 3 -2.12 -5.92 21.37
CA TYR A 3 -0.76 -6.33 21.73
C TYR A 3 -0.82 -7.65 22.49
N ALA A 4 -0.56 -8.76 21.79
CA ALA A 4 -0.66 -10.10 22.35
C ALA A 4 0.21 -10.33 23.60
N PRO A 5 1.48 -9.89 23.67
CA PRO A 5 2.33 -10.12 24.85
C PRO A 5 1.77 -9.52 26.15
N PHE A 6 1.03 -8.41 26.05
CA PHE A 6 0.43 -7.73 27.19
C PHE A 6 -1.06 -8.01 27.34
N ARG A 7 -1.66 -8.71 26.37
CA ARG A 7 -3.11 -8.89 26.23
C ARG A 7 -3.88 -7.58 26.37
N ARG A 8 -3.38 -6.52 25.72
CA ARG A 8 -3.93 -5.16 25.81
C ARG A 8 -4.30 -4.60 24.46
N ILE A 9 -5.44 -3.93 24.40
CA ILE A 9 -5.86 -3.12 23.26
C ILE A 9 -5.37 -1.70 23.49
N ARG A 10 -4.78 -1.09 22.47
CA ARG A 10 -4.57 0.37 22.42
C ARG A 10 -5.28 0.97 21.22
N ARG A 11 -5.85 2.15 21.45
CA ARG A 11 -6.33 3.04 20.40
C ARG A 11 -5.12 3.72 19.76
N ILE A 12 -5.06 3.69 18.43
CA ILE A 12 -4.11 4.48 17.66
C ILE A 12 -4.75 5.84 17.43
N ASN A 13 -4.12 6.91 17.91
CA ASN A 13 -4.64 8.25 17.73
C ASN A 13 -4.36 8.76 16.32
N VAL A 14 -5.10 9.79 15.89
CA VAL A 14 -4.97 10.37 14.53
C VAL A 14 -3.53 10.84 14.25
N GLY A 15 -2.86 11.44 15.24
CA GLY A 15 -1.47 11.88 15.10
C GLY A 15 -0.43 10.74 15.02
N GLN A 16 -0.81 9.51 15.38
CA GLN A 16 0.04 8.32 15.27
C GLN A 16 -0.16 7.58 13.95
N ARG A 17 -1.06 8.06 13.07
CA ARG A 17 -1.27 7.43 11.75
C ARG A 17 -0.05 7.58 10.82
N THR A 18 0.86 8.49 11.15
CA THR A 18 2.15 8.67 10.47
C THR A 18 3.28 7.83 11.07
N ASP A 19 3.01 7.05 12.11
CA ASP A 19 3.98 6.10 12.63
C ASP A 19 4.12 4.90 11.68
N THR A 20 5.32 4.33 11.59
CA THR A 20 5.58 3.13 10.80
C THR A 20 4.87 1.92 11.40
N ILE A 21 4.19 1.14 10.56
CA ILE A 21 3.44 -0.05 10.98
C ILE A 21 4.41 -1.22 11.20
N ASP A 22 4.43 -1.80 12.39
CA ASP A 22 5.10 -3.07 12.73
C ASP A 22 6.55 -3.22 12.24
N GLY A 23 7.31 -2.11 12.20
CA GLY A 23 8.71 -2.08 11.75
C GLY A 23 8.90 -2.10 10.23
N SER A 24 7.80 -1.98 9.46
CA SER A 24 7.85 -1.79 8.01
C SER A 24 8.20 -0.35 7.62
N ASP A 25 8.34 -0.11 6.32
CA ASP A 25 8.59 1.22 5.76
C ASP A 25 7.30 2.03 5.48
N MET A 26 6.12 1.46 5.75
CA MET A 26 4.80 2.04 5.47
C MET A 26 4.17 2.67 6.72
N ILE A 27 3.39 3.75 6.56
CA ILE A 27 2.51 4.32 7.60
C ILE A 27 1.06 3.92 7.35
N TYR A 28 0.16 4.09 8.34
CA TYR A 28 -1.25 3.70 8.20
C TYR A 28 -1.98 4.33 7.01
N ASP A 29 -1.64 5.56 6.64
CA ASP A 29 -2.26 6.23 5.50
C ASP A 29 -1.80 5.72 4.12
N ASP A 30 -0.70 4.96 4.05
CA ASP A 30 -0.11 4.45 2.80
C ASP A 30 -0.71 3.08 2.38
N GLU A 31 -1.56 2.50 3.23
CA GLU A 31 -2.21 1.20 2.96
C GLU A 31 -3.05 1.29 1.68
N TYR A 32 -2.91 0.29 0.80
CA TYR A 32 -3.56 0.24 -0.52
C TYR A 32 -3.37 1.50 -1.39
N GLY A 33 -2.28 2.24 -1.21
CA GLY A 33 -1.97 3.47 -1.95
C GLY A 33 -2.34 4.72 -1.19
N TRP A 34 -3.56 4.75 -0.64
CA TRP A 34 -4.06 5.84 0.19
C TRP A 34 -5.34 5.44 0.95
N ASP A 35 -5.25 5.27 2.27
CA ASP A 35 -6.39 4.93 3.14
C ASP A 35 -7.06 6.17 3.78
N GLY A 36 -6.54 7.37 3.53
CA GLY A 36 -7.09 8.61 4.07
C GLY A 36 -8.31 9.14 3.33
N HIS A 37 -9.05 10.07 3.95
CA HIS A 37 -10.06 10.85 3.23
C HIS A 37 -9.41 11.65 2.09
N ILE A 38 -9.94 11.52 0.87
CA ILE A 38 -9.43 12.22 -0.33
C ILE A 38 -9.33 13.74 -0.12
N LEU A 39 -10.24 14.34 0.66
CA LEU A 39 -10.25 15.78 0.90
C LEU A 39 -9.07 16.30 1.72
N ARG A 40 -8.29 15.41 2.37
CA ARG A 40 -7.09 15.79 3.14
C ARG A 40 -5.93 16.23 2.26
N ASN A 41 -5.95 15.89 0.97
CA ASN A 41 -4.89 16.27 0.05
C ASN A 41 -5.36 17.29 -0.99
N ALA A 42 -4.41 17.98 -1.57
CA ALA A 42 -4.53 18.66 -2.85
C ALA A 42 -3.86 17.77 -3.91
N TYR A 43 -4.50 17.66 -5.08
CA TYR A 43 -4.08 16.82 -6.19
C TYR A 43 -3.84 17.67 -7.42
N GLN A 44 -2.75 17.41 -8.13
CA GLN A 44 -2.46 18.04 -9.41
C GLN A 44 -2.03 16.98 -10.40
N LEU A 45 -2.79 16.83 -11.49
CA LEU A 45 -2.37 16.03 -12.64
C LEU A 45 -1.29 16.80 -13.39
N THR A 46 -0.04 16.35 -13.30
CA THR A 46 1.11 17.04 -13.88
C THR A 46 1.49 16.51 -15.26
N GLY A 47 0.99 15.35 -15.65
CA GLY A 47 1.15 14.82 -17.00
C GLY A 47 1.02 13.31 -17.05
N THR A 48 1.74 12.71 -17.99
CA THR A 48 1.80 11.25 -18.17
C THR A 48 3.26 10.79 -18.27
N LYS A 49 3.57 9.59 -17.76
CA LYS A 49 4.91 9.00 -17.84
C LYS A 49 4.84 7.52 -18.19
N GLU A 50 5.68 7.11 -19.15
CA GLU A 50 5.84 5.69 -19.46
C GLU A 50 6.69 5.03 -18.36
N MET A 51 6.13 4.00 -17.71
CA MET A 51 6.72 3.30 -16.58
C MET A 51 6.63 1.78 -16.79
N LEU A 52 7.53 1.04 -16.16
CA LEU A 52 7.38 -0.40 -16.00
C LEU A 52 6.70 -0.65 -14.65
N CYS A 53 5.48 -1.19 -14.67
CA CYS A 53 4.68 -1.41 -13.47
C CYS A 53 4.07 -2.81 -13.45
N SER A 54 3.86 -3.37 -12.25
CA SER A 54 3.18 -4.66 -12.06
C SER A 54 1.66 -4.51 -12.20
N ARG A 55 1.07 -5.11 -13.24
CA ARG A 55 -0.40 -5.18 -13.43
C ARG A 55 -0.94 -6.61 -13.27
N HIS A 56 -0.16 -7.59 -13.72
CA HIS A 56 -0.50 -9.02 -13.64
C HIS A 56 0.68 -9.81 -13.07
N THR A 57 0.83 -9.82 -11.75
CA THR A 57 1.87 -10.57 -11.05
C THR A 57 1.27 -11.66 -10.18
N ASP A 58 1.67 -12.91 -10.47
CA ASP A 58 1.44 -14.02 -9.56
C ASP A 58 2.46 -14.00 -8.42
N ILE A 59 1.99 -13.69 -7.22
CA ILE A 59 2.82 -13.64 -6.00
C ILE A 59 3.51 -14.97 -5.71
N LYS A 60 2.93 -16.10 -6.11
CA LYS A 60 3.51 -17.43 -5.86
C LYS A 60 4.75 -17.69 -6.71
N SER A 61 4.91 -16.95 -7.80
CA SER A 61 6.09 -17.03 -8.67
C SER A 61 7.30 -16.26 -8.13
N LEU A 62 7.07 -15.32 -7.19
CA LEU A 62 8.08 -14.43 -6.68
C LEU A 62 9.04 -15.18 -5.75
N LYS A 63 10.35 -14.96 -5.95
CA LYS A 63 11.40 -15.54 -5.11
C LYS A 63 12.31 -14.45 -4.58
N ARG A 64 12.34 -14.30 -3.25
CA ARG A 64 13.17 -13.30 -2.56
C ARG A 64 14.37 -13.97 -1.91
N ALA A 65 15.59 -13.54 -2.24
CA ALA A 65 16.80 -13.93 -1.51
C ALA A 65 17.01 -13.02 -0.28
N PRO A 66 17.69 -13.49 0.78
CA PRO A 66 18.08 -12.64 1.91
C PRO A 66 18.85 -11.40 1.43
N GLY A 67 18.49 -10.23 1.96
CA GLY A 67 19.08 -8.94 1.58
C GLY A 67 18.55 -8.34 0.26
N GLN A 68 17.66 -9.03 -0.45
CA GLN A 68 17.09 -8.53 -1.70
C GLN A 68 15.84 -7.67 -1.42
N ALA A 69 15.80 -6.44 -1.92
CA ALA A 69 14.63 -5.56 -1.83
C ALA A 69 13.53 -5.96 -2.83
N ILE A 70 13.91 -6.12 -4.11
CA ILE A 70 13.00 -6.45 -5.21
C ILE A 70 13.13 -7.94 -5.54
N PRO A 71 12.07 -8.75 -5.43
CA PRO A 71 12.14 -10.20 -5.66
C PRO A 71 12.44 -10.55 -7.12
N ASN A 72 12.94 -11.77 -7.33
CA ASN A 72 13.06 -12.36 -8.65
C ASN A 72 11.69 -12.76 -9.21
N ASN A 73 11.60 -12.89 -10.54
CA ASN A 73 10.39 -13.23 -11.30
C ASN A 73 9.26 -12.19 -11.23
N LEU A 74 9.55 -10.98 -10.75
CA LEU A 74 8.58 -9.89 -10.81
C LEU A 74 8.33 -9.48 -12.26
N VAL A 75 7.08 -9.61 -12.69
CA VAL A 75 6.63 -9.22 -14.02
C VAL A 75 6.18 -7.77 -13.99
N ARG A 76 6.70 -6.97 -14.92
CA ARG A 76 6.29 -5.59 -15.14
C ARG A 76 5.92 -5.38 -16.59
N GLU A 77 4.89 -4.60 -16.80
CA GLU A 77 4.39 -4.22 -18.11
C GLU A 77 4.66 -2.74 -18.34
N ARG A 78 4.79 -2.35 -19.61
CA ARG A 78 4.97 -0.95 -19.97
C ARG A 78 3.61 -0.25 -19.96
N VAL A 79 3.49 0.80 -19.16
CA VAL A 79 2.23 1.51 -18.92
C VAL A 79 2.46 3.01 -19.08
N GLN A 80 1.60 3.67 -19.85
CA GLN A 80 1.55 5.13 -19.91
C GLN A 80 0.71 5.65 -18.73
N THR A 81 1.35 5.80 -17.57
CA THR A 81 0.69 6.22 -16.32
C THR A 81 0.34 7.71 -16.30
N TYR A 82 -0.73 8.08 -15.60
CA TYR A 82 -0.96 9.46 -15.17
C TYR A 82 -0.05 9.80 -13.99
N VAL A 83 0.59 10.96 -14.03
CA VAL A 83 1.42 11.47 -12.94
C VAL A 83 0.61 12.47 -12.12
N VAL A 84 0.33 12.11 -10.88
CA VAL A 84 -0.44 12.94 -9.95
C VAL A 84 0.44 13.35 -8.79
N GLU A 85 0.72 14.64 -8.67
CA GLU A 85 1.32 15.19 -7.47
C GLU A 85 0.28 15.35 -6.37
N VAL A 86 0.61 14.86 -5.18
CA VAL A 86 -0.28 14.86 -4.02
C VAL A 86 0.42 15.51 -2.85
N LYS A 87 -0.20 16.56 -2.32
CA LYS A 87 0.29 17.27 -1.12
C LYS A 87 -0.78 17.23 -0.04
N ASN A 88 -0.41 16.79 1.15
CA ASN A 88 -1.33 16.83 2.28
C ASN A 88 -1.56 18.30 2.70
N LYS A 89 -2.79 18.65 3.06
CA LYS A 89 -3.14 19.99 3.52
C LYS A 89 -2.69 20.25 4.95
N ASP A 90 -2.38 19.20 5.71
CA ASP A 90 -1.78 19.30 7.03
C ASP A 90 -0.29 19.66 6.92
N PRO A 91 0.15 20.84 7.42
CA PRO A 91 1.55 21.26 7.34
C PRO A 91 2.49 20.40 8.20
N ASN A 92 1.97 19.60 9.13
CA ASN A 92 2.76 18.70 9.98
C ASN A 92 2.74 17.26 9.45
N TYR A 93 2.26 17.04 8.22
CA TYR A 93 2.25 15.71 7.64
C TYR A 93 3.66 15.22 7.34
N ILE A 94 3.92 13.93 7.56
CA ILE A 94 5.27 13.36 7.48
C ILE A 94 5.91 13.43 6.10
N TYR A 95 5.11 13.47 5.03
CA TYR A 95 5.60 13.58 3.66
C TYR A 95 5.30 14.96 3.10
N ALA A 96 6.34 15.65 2.63
CA ALA A 96 6.20 16.96 1.99
C ALA A 96 5.43 16.89 0.66
N LYS A 97 5.62 15.80 -0.09
CA LYS A 97 4.82 15.47 -1.27
C LYS A 97 4.85 13.97 -1.55
N ARG A 98 3.82 13.52 -2.25
CA ARG A 98 3.79 12.24 -2.96
C ARG A 98 3.66 12.47 -4.46
N VAL A 99 4.19 11.54 -5.25
CA VAL A 99 3.90 11.44 -6.68
C VAL A 99 3.31 10.06 -6.92
N TRP A 100 2.07 10.02 -7.41
CA TRP A 100 1.38 8.80 -7.77
C TRP A 100 1.46 8.59 -9.28
N TYR A 101 1.81 7.37 -9.66
CA TYR A 101 1.71 6.89 -11.03
C TYR A 101 0.47 6.00 -11.13
N VAL A 102 -0.57 6.57 -11.72
CA VAL A 102 -1.90 5.98 -11.77
C VAL A 102 -2.11 5.30 -13.11
N ASP A 103 -2.63 4.07 -13.09
CA ASP A 103 -3.01 3.34 -14.29
C ASP A 103 -4.21 4.03 -14.98
N PRO A 104 -4.13 4.41 -16.27
CA PRO A 104 -5.26 5.01 -16.97
C PRO A 104 -6.46 4.06 -17.16
N GLU A 105 -6.24 2.74 -17.09
CA GLU A 105 -7.31 1.77 -17.33
C GLU A 105 -8.05 1.37 -16.04
N THR A 106 -7.31 1.16 -14.95
CA THR A 106 -7.88 0.71 -13.68
C THR A 106 -7.99 1.80 -12.62
N TYR A 107 -7.31 2.94 -12.81
CA TYR A 107 -7.17 4.02 -11.83
C TYR A 107 -6.50 3.62 -10.51
N TYR A 108 -5.84 2.46 -10.46
CA TYR A 108 -4.99 2.10 -9.33
C TYR A 108 -3.68 2.88 -9.34
N VAL A 109 -3.17 3.17 -8.15
CA VAL A 109 -1.81 3.68 -7.97
C VAL A 109 -0.85 2.50 -8.10
N LEU A 110 -0.12 2.43 -9.21
CA LEU A 110 0.85 1.35 -9.44
C LEU A 110 2.18 1.62 -8.75
N TRP A 111 2.56 2.90 -8.68
CA TRP A 111 3.80 3.33 -8.05
C TRP A 111 3.60 4.64 -7.29
N THR A 112 4.25 4.76 -6.14
CA THR A 112 4.27 5.97 -5.33
C THR A 112 5.70 6.37 -5.01
N GLU A 113 6.03 7.64 -5.23
CA GLU A 113 7.26 8.27 -4.74
C GLU A 113 6.92 9.18 -3.56
N LEU A 114 7.74 9.15 -2.52
CA LEU A 114 7.58 9.92 -1.30
C LEU A 114 8.81 10.77 -1.04
N TYR A 115 8.59 12.02 -0.63
CA TYR A 115 9.65 12.99 -0.38
C TYR A 115 9.55 13.57 1.04
N ASP A 116 10.70 13.86 1.62
CA ASP A 116 10.80 14.52 2.93
C ASP A 116 10.66 16.05 2.84
N ASP A 117 10.67 16.73 3.99
CA ASP A 117 10.53 18.19 4.11
C ASP A 117 11.65 18.99 3.44
N LEU A 118 12.80 18.36 3.20
CA LEU A 118 13.91 18.94 2.42
C LEU A 118 13.76 18.65 0.92
N ASN A 119 12.61 18.10 0.50
CA ASN A 119 12.29 17.70 -0.86
C ASN A 119 13.28 16.66 -1.43
N ARG A 120 13.90 15.86 -0.56
CA ARG A 120 14.76 14.74 -0.97
C ARG A 120 13.89 13.51 -1.19
N TYR A 121 14.25 12.71 -2.19
CA TYR A 121 13.58 11.45 -2.44
C TYR A 121 13.81 10.50 -1.25
N TRP A 122 12.72 10.04 -0.64
CA TRP A 122 12.78 9.28 0.60
C TRP A 122 12.39 7.83 0.39
N LYS A 123 11.16 7.57 -0.05
CA LYS A 123 10.65 6.20 -0.20
C LYS A 123 9.99 6.00 -1.55
N CYS A 124 9.93 4.74 -1.98
CA CYS A 124 9.14 4.34 -3.12
C CYS A 124 8.41 3.04 -2.89
N PHE A 125 7.14 3.03 -3.31
CA PHE A 125 6.25 1.89 -3.16
C PHE A 125 5.77 1.44 -4.52
N GLU A 126 5.91 0.16 -4.81
CA GLU A 126 5.32 -0.49 -5.97
C GLU A 126 4.20 -1.40 -5.51
N TYR A 127 2.99 -1.16 -6.02
CA TYR A 127 1.82 -1.98 -5.75
C TYR A 127 1.73 -3.06 -6.81
N LEU A 128 1.68 -4.32 -6.36
CA LEU A 128 1.59 -5.48 -7.22
C LEU A 128 0.12 -5.85 -7.38
N HIS A 129 -0.31 -6.08 -8.62
CA HIS A 129 -1.70 -6.36 -8.95
C HIS A 129 -1.85 -7.71 -9.61
N ASN A 130 -3.02 -8.33 -9.41
CA ASN A 130 -3.45 -9.49 -10.17
C ASN A 130 -4.98 -9.57 -10.20
N ASP A 131 -5.52 -10.29 -11.18
CA ASP A 131 -6.95 -10.51 -11.28
C ASP A 131 -7.36 -11.79 -10.54
N TYR A 132 -8.37 -11.67 -9.69
CA TYR A 132 -8.94 -12.76 -8.91
C TYR A 132 -10.39 -13.00 -9.31
N LYS A 133 -10.76 -14.28 -9.42
CA LYS A 133 -12.13 -14.68 -9.71
C LYS A 133 -12.98 -14.61 -8.43
N THR A 134 -14.04 -13.83 -8.47
CA THR A 134 -15.04 -13.74 -7.39
C THR A 134 -15.93 -14.98 -7.35
N LYS A 135 -16.67 -15.18 -6.25
CA LYS A 135 -17.69 -16.25 -6.16
C LYS A 135 -18.76 -16.20 -7.25
N LYS A 136 -19.07 -15.01 -7.77
CA LYS A 136 -20.03 -14.78 -8.85
C LYS A 136 -19.44 -15.05 -10.24
N GLY A 137 -18.14 -15.37 -10.32
CA GLY A 137 -17.43 -15.69 -11.55
C GLY A 137 -16.80 -14.50 -12.27
N GLU A 138 -17.04 -13.28 -11.80
CA GLU A 138 -16.42 -12.05 -12.32
C GLU A 138 -14.93 -12.00 -11.96
N MET A 139 -14.11 -11.43 -12.85
CA MET A 139 -12.71 -11.12 -12.55
C MET A 139 -12.64 -9.73 -11.89
N LYS A 140 -11.88 -9.63 -10.81
CA LYS A 140 -11.60 -8.37 -10.10
C LYS A 140 -10.11 -8.21 -9.90
N ASN A 141 -9.57 -7.10 -10.37
CA ASN A 141 -8.18 -6.73 -10.11
C ASN A 141 -8.03 -6.33 -8.63
N MET A 142 -7.03 -6.87 -7.96
CA MET A 142 -6.74 -6.60 -6.55
C MET A 142 -5.24 -6.43 -6.34
N ILE A 143 -4.87 -5.63 -5.33
CA ILE A 143 -3.48 -5.55 -4.85
C ILE A 143 -3.13 -6.88 -4.17
N CYS A 144 -2.16 -7.60 -4.72
CA CYS A 144 -1.70 -8.90 -4.24
C CYS A 144 -0.40 -8.81 -3.43
N GLY A 145 0.29 -7.68 -3.47
CA GLY A 145 1.49 -7.45 -2.67
C GLY A 145 2.01 -6.04 -2.86
N VAL A 146 3.02 -5.69 -2.10
CA VAL A 146 3.63 -4.37 -2.15
C VAL A 146 5.12 -4.49 -1.92
N ILE A 147 5.91 -3.72 -2.66
CA ILE A 147 7.35 -3.56 -2.43
C ILE A 147 7.56 -2.17 -1.87
N LEU A 148 8.04 -2.10 -0.63
CA LEU A 148 8.33 -0.86 0.07
C LEU A 148 9.83 -0.67 0.14
N THR A 149 10.33 0.48 -0.27
CA THR A 149 11.75 0.81 -0.18
C THR A 149 11.95 2.16 0.48
N ASP A 150 12.67 2.20 1.59
CA ASP A 150 13.19 3.42 2.20
C ASP A 150 14.65 3.60 1.78
N LEU A 151 14.89 4.61 0.93
CA LEU A 151 16.20 4.89 0.36
C LEU A 151 17.13 5.60 1.34
N GLN A 152 16.59 6.29 2.34
CA GLN A 152 17.39 7.02 3.33
C GLN A 152 17.86 6.08 4.45
N ARG A 153 17.04 5.11 4.83
CA ARG A 153 17.40 4.06 5.81
C ARG A 153 18.04 2.83 5.17
N ILE A 154 18.02 2.73 3.84
CA ILE A 154 18.52 1.55 3.09
C ILE A 154 17.82 0.29 3.61
N HIS A 155 16.49 0.36 3.68
CA HIS A 155 15.64 -0.71 4.19
C HIS A 155 14.49 -0.98 3.23
N SER A 156 14.05 -2.23 3.17
CA SER A 156 12.94 -2.63 2.31
C SER A 156 12.11 -3.74 2.93
N SER A 157 10.80 -3.52 2.88
CA SER A 157 9.76 -4.41 3.37
C SER A 157 8.90 -4.88 2.20
N MET A 158 8.47 -6.13 2.23
CA MET A 158 7.62 -6.68 1.17
C MET A 158 6.48 -7.51 1.77
N PRO A 159 5.34 -6.89 2.13
CA PRO A 159 4.13 -7.62 2.46
C PRO A 159 3.59 -8.35 1.23
N LEU A 160 3.32 -9.64 1.38
CA LEU A 160 2.65 -10.49 0.40
C LEU A 160 1.22 -10.74 0.87
N HIS A 161 0.24 -10.53 0.00
CA HIS A 161 -1.17 -10.70 0.35
C HIS A 161 -1.69 -11.97 -0.32
N GLU A 162 -1.91 -13.02 0.46
CA GLU A 162 -2.65 -14.18 -0.04
C GLU A 162 -4.15 -13.87 -0.02
N ILE A 163 -4.70 -13.62 -1.21
CA ILE A 163 -6.14 -13.36 -1.36
C ILE A 163 -6.90 -14.69 -1.28
N TYR A 164 -7.56 -14.94 -0.15
CA TYR A 164 -8.37 -16.14 0.06
C TYR A 164 -9.67 -16.12 -0.74
N GLU A 165 -10.40 -15.00 -0.69
CA GLU A 165 -11.68 -14.84 -1.38
C GLU A 165 -11.94 -13.36 -1.69
N VAL A 166 -12.56 -13.08 -2.83
CA VAL A 166 -13.03 -11.73 -3.20
C VAL A 166 -14.55 -11.71 -3.26
N GLY A 167 -15.15 -10.74 -2.55
CA GLY A 167 -16.61 -10.55 -2.52
C GLY A 167 -17.35 -11.51 -1.58
N THR A 168 -16.78 -11.77 -0.40
CA THR A 168 -17.42 -12.55 0.66
C THR A 168 -18.81 -12.03 1.00
N GLU A 169 -19.84 -12.85 0.80
CA GLU A 169 -21.25 -12.42 0.96
C GLU A 169 -21.70 -12.34 2.42
N LYS A 170 -21.06 -13.11 3.31
CA LYS A 170 -21.42 -13.19 4.73
C LYS A 170 -20.16 -13.06 5.58
N VAL A 171 -19.85 -11.83 6.00
CA VAL A 171 -18.89 -11.57 7.07
C VAL A 171 -19.69 -11.24 8.32
N ASP A 172 -19.49 -12.01 9.40
CA ASP A 172 -20.18 -11.74 10.66
C ASP A 172 -19.73 -10.39 11.22
N THR A 173 -20.66 -9.46 11.36
CA THR A 173 -20.38 -8.12 11.91
C THR A 173 -19.82 -8.15 13.33
N ASN A 174 -20.08 -9.21 14.10
CA ASN A 174 -19.52 -9.38 15.45
C ASN A 174 -17.99 -9.51 15.44
N MET A 175 -17.39 -9.84 14.27
CA MET A 175 -15.95 -9.86 14.10
C MET A 175 -15.30 -8.48 14.30
N PHE A 176 -16.03 -7.40 13.97
CA PHE A 176 -15.54 -6.01 14.03
C PHE A 176 -15.82 -5.35 15.39
N THR A 177 -15.61 -6.09 16.48
CA THR A 177 -15.81 -5.59 17.84
C THR A 177 -14.52 -5.60 18.64
N VAL A 178 -14.42 -4.66 19.58
CA VAL A 178 -13.30 -4.60 20.54
C VAL A 178 -13.19 -5.90 21.34
N ALA A 179 -14.34 -6.48 21.72
CA ALA A 179 -14.39 -7.77 22.40
C ALA A 179 -13.81 -8.90 21.54
N ASN A 180 -14.07 -8.90 20.22
CA ASN A 180 -13.54 -9.92 19.33
C ASN A 180 -12.01 -9.84 19.18
N LEU A 181 -11.42 -8.64 19.21
CA LEU A 181 -9.96 -8.46 19.23
C LEU A 181 -9.28 -9.10 20.45
N GLN A 182 -10.01 -9.31 21.55
CA GLN A 182 -9.49 -9.96 22.76
C GLN A 182 -9.66 -11.49 22.74
N LYS A 183 -10.51 -12.02 21.85
CA LYS A 183 -10.76 -13.48 21.73
C LYS A 183 -9.68 -14.20 20.92
N SER A 184 -8.87 -13.46 20.17
CA SER A 184 -7.78 -14.02 19.38
C SER A 184 -6.64 -14.46 20.32
N TYR A 185 -6.56 -15.78 20.52
CA TYR A 185 -5.56 -16.60 21.26
C TYR A 185 -5.83 -16.85 22.75
#